data_AF-A0A803Y381-F1
#
_entry.id   AF-A0A803Y381-F1
#
_cell.length_a   1.000
_cell.length_b   1.000
_cell.length_c   1.000
_cell.angle_alpha   90.00
_cell.angle_beta   90.00
_cell.angle_gamma   90.00
#
_symmetry.space_group_name_H-M   'P 1'
#
loop_
_entity.id
_entity.type
_entity.pdbx_description
1 polymer ?
#
loop_
_entity_poly.entity_id
_entity_poly.type
_entity_poly.pdbx_seq_one_letter_code
_entity_poly.pdbx_strand_id
1 'polypeptide(L)' 'GLRKAVMDHISDSFLETNVPLLVLIEAAKSGNEKEVKEYAQVFREHANKLVEVSNLIDATRLPSCPSKRSKDSSPSAGV' A
#
# COMPACT_ATOMS: atom_id res chain seq x y z
N GLY A 1 -10.88 -13.43 6.43
CA GLY A 1 -9.51 -13.91 6.11
C GLY A 1 -8.58 -12.73 6.01
N LEU A 2 -7.27 -12.91 6.23
CA LEU A 2 -6.27 -11.83 6.31
C LEU A 2 -6.37 -10.82 5.15
N ARG A 3 -6.57 -11.29 3.93
CA ARG A 3 -6.78 -10.43 2.74
C ARG A 3 -7.99 -9.50 2.86
N LYS A 4 -9.09 -9.98 3.45
CA LYS A 4 -10.31 -9.18 3.66
C LYS A 4 -10.12 -8.17 4.80
N ALA A 5 -9.51 -8.57 5.91
CA ALA A 5 -9.22 -7.65 7.01
C ALA A 5 -8.27 -6.51 6.59
N VAL A 6 -7.30 -6.79 5.72
CA VAL A 6 -6.41 -5.78 5.14
C VAL A 6 -7.14 -4.88 4.14
N MET A 7 -8.01 -5.44 3.29
CA MET A 7 -8.83 -4.66 2.35
C MET A 7 -9.83 -3.74 3.07
N ASP A 8 -10.45 -4.24 4.14
CA ASP A 8 -11.36 -3.47 5.00
C ASP A 8 -10.58 -2.31 5.66
N HIS A 9 -9.37 -2.57 6.16
CA HIS A 9 -8.51 -1.53 6.73
C HIS A 9 -8.08 -0.45 5.73
N ILE A 10 -7.72 -0.83 4.50
CA ILE A 10 -7.41 0.14 3.43
C ILE A 10 -8.66 0.96 3.10
N SER A 11 -9.82 0.31 2.99
CA SER A 11 -11.09 0.99 2.69
C SER A 11 -11.44 2.02 3.76
N ASP A 12 -11.27 1.69 5.04
CA ASP A 12 -11.52 2.61 6.15
C ASP A 12 -10.54 3.80 6.11
N SER A 13 -9.24 3.55 5.91
CA SER A 13 -8.22 4.61 5.79
C SER A 13 -8.41 5.49 4.54
N PHE A 14 -8.96 4.97 3.45
CA PHE A 14 -9.27 5.74 2.24
C PHE A 14 -10.57 6.55 2.38
N LEU A 15 -11.54 6.06 3.15
CA LEU A 15 -12.72 6.84 3.51
C LEU A 15 -12.35 7.99 4.45
N GLU A 16 -11.39 7.77 5.36
CA GLU A 16 -10.85 8.81 6.24
C GLU A 16 -10.11 9.91 5.51
N THR A 17 -9.55 9.71 4.30
CA THR A 17 -8.87 10.79 3.55
C THR A 17 -9.81 11.73 2.81
N ASN A 18 -11.07 11.33 2.57
CA ASN A 18 -12.05 12.20 1.91
C ASN A 18 -12.33 13.47 2.74
N VAL A 19 -12.37 13.36 4.07
CA VAL A 19 -12.63 14.52 4.95
C VAL A 19 -11.44 15.50 4.95
N PRO A 20 -10.18 15.09 5.22
CA PRO A 20 -9.00 15.96 5.11
C PRO A 20 -8.83 16.59 3.72
N LEU A 21 -9.12 15.86 2.64
CA LEU A 21 -9.02 16.40 1.28
C LEU A 21 -10.07 17.49 1.02
N LEU A 22 -11.33 17.25 1.40
CA LEU A 22 -12.40 18.23 1.24
C LEU A 22 -12.14 19.49 2.07
N VAL A 23 -11.66 19.33 3.31
CA VAL A 23 -11.31 20.45 4.18
C VAL A 23 -10.11 21.24 3.64
N LEU A 24 -9.10 20.56 3.07
CA LEU A 24 -7.97 21.20 2.38
C LEU A 24 -8.42 22.01 1.15
N ILE A 25 -9.34 21.46 0.34
CA ILE A 25 -9.91 22.16 -0.82
C ILE A 25 -10.67 23.41 -0.37
N GLU A 26 -11.44 23.34 0.72
CA GLU A 26 -12.19 24.50 1.22
C GLU A 26 -11.26 25.58 1.81
N ALA A 27 -10.20 25.20 2.53
CA ALA A 27 -9.17 26.11 2.99
C ALA A 27 -8.43 26.79 1.82
N ALA A 28 -8.19 26.07 0.72
CA ALA A 28 -7.59 26.64 -0.48
C ALA A 28 -8.53 27.63 -1.17
N LYS A 29 -9.83 27.30 -1.26
CA LYS A 29 -10.86 28.19 -1.82
C LYS A 29 -11.05 29.47 -1.00
N SER A 30 -10.87 29.41 0.32
CA SER A 30 -10.95 30.59 1.20
C SER A 30 -9.68 31.46 1.16
N GLY A 31 -8.60 30.99 0.52
CA GLY A 31 -7.30 31.68 0.49
C GLY A 31 -6.57 31.66 1.83
N ASN A 32 -6.97 30.80 2.78
CA ASN A 32 -6.37 30.73 4.10
C ASN A 32 -5.11 29.86 4.08
N GLU A 33 -3.97 30.45 3.71
CA GLU A 33 -2.69 29.75 3.58
C GLU A 33 -2.24 28.99 4.84
N LYS A 34 -2.63 29.48 6.02
CA LYS A 34 -2.31 28.83 7.29
C LYS A 34 -3.06 27.50 7.41
N GLU A 35 -4.38 27.52 7.21
CA GLU A 35 -5.21 26.31 7.23
C GLU A 35 -4.81 25.35 6.11
N VAL A 36 -4.48 25.85 4.91
CA VAL A 36 -3.97 25.02 3.82
C VAL A 36 -2.73 24.24 4.24
N LYS A 37 -1.77 24.87 4.93
CA LYS A 37 -0.57 24.17 5.41
C LYS A 37 -0.89 23.12 6.48
N GLU A 38 -1.78 23.45 7.41
CA GLU A 38 -2.18 22.54 8.49
C GLU A 38 -2.93 21.32 7.92
N TYR A 39 -3.90 21.52 7.04
CA TYR A 39 -4.66 20.42 6.42
C TYR A 39 -3.85 19.63 5.39
N ALA A 40 -2.90 20.27 4.68
CA ALA A 40 -1.99 19.56 3.79
C ALA A 40 -1.09 18.59 4.56
N GLN A 41 -0.65 18.97 5.76
CA GLN A 41 0.11 18.07 6.62
C GLN A 41 -0.73 16.86 7.04
N VAL A 42 -1.95 17.09 7.53
CA VAL A 42 -2.87 16.00 7.94
C VAL A 42 -3.16 15.06 6.77
N PHE A 43 -3.47 15.61 5.59
CA PHE A 43 -3.70 14.81 4.39
C PHE A 43 -2.48 13.97 4.00
N ARG A 44 -1.29 14.56 4.02
CA ARG A 44 -0.03 13.87 3.70
C ARG A 44 0.25 12.73 4.68
N GLU A 45 0.01 12.92 5.97
CA GLU A 45 0.17 11.86 6.97
C GLU A 45 -0.77 10.68 6.73
N HIS A 46 -2.02 10.94 6.34
CA HIS A 46 -2.95 9.87 5.97
C HIS A 46 -2.53 9.15 4.68
N ALA A 47 -2.07 9.89 3.66
CA ALA A 47 -1.57 9.31 2.42
C ALA A 47 -0.35 8.41 2.64
N ASN A 48 0.58 8.81 3.52
CA ASN A 48 1.76 8.01 3.85
C ASN A 48 1.38 6.67 4.51
N LYS A 49 0.41 6.67 5.43
CA LYS A 49 -0.09 5.42 6.04
C LYS A 49 -0.66 4.45 5.00
N LEU A 50 -1.38 4.97 4.01
CA LEU A 50 -1.91 4.15 2.90
C LEU A 50 -0.79 3.52 2.04
N VAL A 51 0.29 4.27 1.80
CA VAL A 51 1.48 3.75 1.08
C VAL A 51 2.17 2.65 1.89
N GLU A 52 2.31 2.81 3.20
CA GLU A 52 2.87 1.78 4.08
C GLU A 52 2.06 0.49 4.05
N VAL A 53 0.73 0.58 4.16
CA VAL A 53 -0.16 -0.59 4.06
C VAL A 53 -0.05 -1.26 2.68
N SER A 54 0.03 -0.48 1.61
CA SER A 54 0.19 -1.01 0.24
C SER A 54 1.52 -1.76 0.08
N ASN A 55 2.62 -1.19 0.58
CA ASN A 55 3.93 -1.82 0.54
C ASN A 55 3.98 -3.13 1.34
N LEU A 56 3.27 -3.21 2.48
CA LEU A 56 3.13 -4.45 3.24
C LEU A 56 2.38 -5.54 2.47
N ILE A 57 1.40 -5.17 1.64
CA ILE A 57 0.67 -6.12 0.79
C ILE A 57 1.55 -6.63 -0.35
N ASP A 58 2.28 -5.73 -1.00
CA ASP A 58 3.23 -6.12 -2.06
C ASP A 58 4.34 -7.02 -1.52
N ALA A 59 4.86 -6.74 -0.33
CA ALA A 59 5.85 -7.59 0.34
C ALA A 59 5.28 -8.94 0.79
N THR A 60 3.98 -9.01 1.11
CA THR A 60 3.30 -10.27 1.48
C THR A 60 2.78 -11.07 0.28
N ARG A 61 2.98 -10.57 -0.95
CA ARG A 61 2.88 -11.38 -2.16
C ARG A 61 4.06 -12.36 -2.15
N LEU A 62 3.81 -13.51 -1.53
CA LEU A 62 4.67 -14.68 -1.38
C LEU A 62 5.76 -14.75 -2.45
N PRO A 63 7.04 -15.02 -2.11
CA PRO A 63 7.98 -15.49 -3.11
C PRO A 63 7.35 -16.73 -3.75
N SER A 64 6.97 -16.62 -5.02
CA SER A 64 6.58 -17.75 -5.85
C SER A 64 7.61 -18.85 -5.64
N CYS A 65 7.17 -20.01 -5.12
CA CYS A 65 8.03 -21.11 -4.72
C CYS A 65 9.08 -21.38 -5.82
N PRO A 66 10.37 -21.59 -5.46
CA PRO A 66 11.40 -21.82 -6.44
C PRO A 66 11.08 -23.11 -7.18
N SER A 67 10.90 -23.02 -8.50
CA SER A 67 10.78 -24.20 -9.36
C SER A 67 12.06 -25.02 -9.18
N LYS A 68 11.99 -26.10 -8.38
CA LYS A 68 13.07 -27.06 -8.26
C LYS A 68 13.34 -27.60 -9.67
N ARG A 69 14.48 -27.21 -10.24
CA ARG A 69 15.01 -27.86 -11.44
C ARG A 69 15.56 -29.22 -10.98
N SER A 70 14.69 -30.23 -10.95
CA SER A 70 15.15 -31.63 -10.96
C SER A 70 15.95 -31.82 -12.24
N LYS A 71 17.27 -31.91 -12.11
CA LYS A 71 18.06 -32.70 -13.06
C LYS A 71 18.29 -34.03 -12.36
N ASP A 72 17.31 -34.90 -12.54
CA ASP A 72 17.51 -36.32 -12.33
C ASP A 72 18.68 -36.76 -13.22
N SER A 73 19.63 -37.39 -12.53
CA SER A 73 20.58 -38.40 -13.00
C SER A 73 20.34 -38.94 -14.41
N SER A 74 21.41 -38.94 -15.21
CA SER A 74 21.61 -39.96 -16.24
C SER A 74 22.98 -40.59 -16.03
N PRO A 75 23.08 -41.89 -15.72
CA PRO A 75 24.33 -42.62 -15.87
C PRO A 75 24.45 -43.01 -17.35
N SER A 76 25.48 -42.52 -18.04
CA SER A 76 25.87 -43.11 -19.33
C SER A 76 27.12 -43.95 -19.10
N ALA A 77 26.91 -45.24 -19.30
CA ALA A 77 27.89 -46.29 -19.28
C ALA A 77 28.86 -46.19 -20.46
N GLY A 78 30.10 -46.66 -20.23
CA GLY A 78 30.92 -47.42 -21.18
C GLY A 78 31.44 -46.69 -22.42
N VAL A 79 32.77 -46.51 -22.48
CA VAL A 79 33.71 -47.39 -23.21
C VAL A 79 35.10 -47.26 -22.61
#